data_AF-A0A7W1V157-F1
#
_entry.id   AF-A0A7W1V157-F1
#
_cell.length_a   1.000
_cell.length_b   1.000
_cell.length_c   1.000
_cell.angle_alpha   90.00
_cell.angle_beta   90.00
_cell.angle_gamma   90.00
#
_symmetry.space_group_name_H-M   'P 1'
#
loop_
_entity.id
_entity.type
_entity.pdbx_description
1 polymer ?
#
loop_
_entity_poly.entity_id
_entity_poly.type
_entity_poly.pdbx_seq_one_letter_code
_entity_poly.pdbx_strand_id
1 'polypeptide(L)'
;MQIKFLLSFLLVSVLSFSQSKDATLIIQQAIDNIPQNNPELILEAFQYKKYTKGVIQERSSENNTLIPSANNYIFEKLSLHQFKQKNRHLETVLASNLPGFKKPIYPLFEKSFHSTSVYEKEYELFNKRFHGPLSENALEHYRFEVKETITSGNY
;
A
#
# COMPACT_ATOMS: atom_id res chain seq x y z
N MET A 1 -3.49 -31.97 -47.87
CA MET A 1 -4.23 -31.90 -46.59
C MET A 1 -3.34 -32.61 -45.57
N GLN A 2 -2.54 -31.97 -44.71
CA GLN A 2 -2.87 -31.04 -43.63
C GLN A 2 -1.62 -30.18 -43.33
N ILE A 3 -1.48 -29.03 -44.00
CA ILE A 3 -0.52 -27.96 -43.63
C ILE A 3 -1.18 -27.00 -42.60
N LYS A 4 -2.07 -27.55 -41.76
CA LYS A 4 -2.89 -26.81 -40.80
C LYS A 4 -2.49 -26.99 -39.34
N PHE A 5 -1.42 -27.72 -39.06
CA PHE A 5 -1.01 -27.99 -37.66
C PHE A 5 0.16 -27.14 -37.14
N LEU A 6 0.73 -26.25 -37.97
CA LEU A 6 1.80 -25.33 -37.55
C LEU A 6 1.29 -23.95 -37.08
N LEU A 7 -0.02 -23.69 -37.16
CA LEU A 7 -0.61 -22.38 -36.80
C LEU A 7 -1.48 -22.41 -35.53
N SER A 8 -1.58 -23.57 -34.87
CA SER A 8 -2.37 -23.71 -33.63
C SER A 8 -1.54 -23.44 -32.37
N PHE A 9 -0.21 -23.34 -32.48
CA PHE A 9 0.67 -23.12 -31.33
C PHE A 9 1.06 -21.64 -31.11
N LEU A 10 0.59 -20.74 -31.97
CA LEU A 10 0.85 -19.29 -31.88
C LEU A 10 -0.31 -18.50 -31.24
N LEU A 11 -1.28 -19.18 -30.64
CA LEU A 11 -2.45 -18.51 -30.03
C LEU A 11 -2.81 -19.06 -28.64
N VAL A 12 -1.84 -19.60 -27.90
CA VAL A 12 -1.86 -19.31 -26.46
C VAL A 12 -1.28 -17.92 -26.36
N SER A 13 -2.15 -16.93 -26.55
CA SER A 13 -1.82 -15.54 -26.33
C SER A 13 -1.09 -15.47 -25.00
N VAL A 14 0.21 -15.16 -25.05
CA VAL A 14 0.86 -14.47 -23.97
C VAL A 14 -0.11 -13.33 -23.68
N LEU A 15 -0.84 -13.42 -22.56
CA LEU A 15 -1.43 -12.26 -21.95
C LEU A 15 -0.22 -11.42 -21.58
N SER A 16 0.31 -10.70 -22.57
CA SER A 16 1.27 -9.65 -22.38
C SER A 16 0.47 -8.64 -21.59
N PHE A 17 0.54 -8.77 -20.26
CA PHE A 17 -0.16 -7.93 -19.33
C PHE A 17 0.49 -6.56 -19.38
N SER A 18 0.25 -5.82 -20.47
CA SER A 18 0.80 -4.50 -20.72
C SER A 18 0.34 -3.57 -19.61
N GLN A 19 1.27 -2.81 -19.05
CA GLN A 19 0.94 -1.71 -18.15
C GLN A 19 0.09 -0.69 -18.93
N SER A 20 -0.90 -0.07 -18.27
CA SER A 20 -1.66 1.01 -18.91
C SER A 20 -0.71 2.17 -19.19
N LYS A 21 -0.64 2.61 -20.45
CA LYS A 21 0.22 3.73 -20.85
C LYS A 21 -0.10 5.00 -20.07
N ASP A 22 -1.39 5.27 -19.86
CA ASP A 22 -1.85 6.46 -19.14
C ASP A 22 -1.49 6.38 -17.66
N ALA A 23 -1.71 5.22 -17.02
CA ALA A 23 -1.33 5.01 -15.63
C ALA A 23 0.18 5.14 -15.42
N THR A 24 0.96 4.59 -16.35
CA THR A 24 2.44 4.64 -16.34
C THR A 24 2.92 6.07 -16.43
N LEU A 25 2.34 6.89 -17.33
CA LEU A 25 2.70 8.30 -17.48
C LEU A 25 2.41 9.10 -16.21
N ILE A 26 1.24 8.89 -15.59
CA ILE A 26 0.86 9.56 -14.34
C ILE A 26 1.84 9.23 -13.22
N ILE A 27 2.19 7.94 -13.07
CA ILE A 27 3.11 7.49 -12.03
C ILE A 27 4.53 7.98 -12.29
N GLN A 28 5.00 7.94 -13.54
CA GLN A 28 6.31 8.51 -13.88
C GLN A 28 6.37 10.00 -13.52
N GLN A 29 5.34 10.76 -13.89
CA GLN A 29 5.25 12.17 -13.53
C GLN A 29 5.22 12.38 -12.00
N ALA A 30 4.53 11.51 -11.25
CA ALA A 30 4.54 11.57 -9.80
C ALA A 30 5.95 11.32 -9.21
N ILE A 31 6.69 10.36 -9.76
CA ILE A 31 8.08 10.05 -9.38
C ILE A 31 9.01 11.23 -9.70
N ASP A 32 8.91 11.80 -10.91
CA ASP A 32 9.76 12.91 -11.34
C ASP A 32 9.55 14.17 -10.49
N ASN A 33 8.34 14.35 -9.95
CA ASN A 33 7.98 15.51 -9.13
C ASN A 33 8.16 15.29 -7.62
N ILE A 34 8.71 14.16 -7.17
CA ILE A 34 9.01 13.92 -5.74
C ILE A 34 9.78 15.07 -5.09
N PRO A 35 10.84 15.65 -5.70
CA PRO A 35 11.58 16.75 -5.07
C PRO A 35 10.72 17.98 -4.75
N GLN A 36 9.63 18.20 -5.50
CA GLN A 36 8.74 19.34 -5.33
C GLN A 36 7.51 19.01 -4.48
N ASN A 37 7.08 17.74 -4.44
CA ASN A 37 5.81 17.34 -3.83
C ASN A 37 5.96 16.54 -2.53
N ASN A 38 7.15 16.04 -2.22
CA ASN A 38 7.36 15.31 -0.97
C ASN A 38 7.43 16.28 0.22
N PRO A 39 6.44 16.27 1.13
CA PRO A 39 6.40 17.18 2.27
C PRO A 39 7.59 17.01 3.22
N GLU A 40 8.19 15.81 3.26
CA GLU A 40 9.37 15.54 4.08
C GLU A 40 10.65 16.20 3.53
N LEU A 41 10.68 16.54 2.24
CA LEU A 41 11.79 17.26 1.61
C LEU A 41 11.60 18.78 1.70
N ILE A 42 10.37 19.27 1.47
CA ILE A 42 10.12 20.70 1.25
C ILE A 42 9.65 21.45 2.51
N LEU A 43 9.05 20.77 3.50
CA LEU A 43 8.52 21.40 4.71
C LEU A 43 9.47 21.21 5.88
N GLU A 44 9.63 22.25 6.72
CA GLU A 44 10.42 22.15 7.95
C GLU A 44 9.76 21.23 8.99
N ALA A 45 8.43 21.29 9.07
CA ALA A 45 7.62 20.49 9.98
C ALA A 45 6.17 20.41 9.48
N PHE A 46 5.51 19.31 9.78
CA PHE A 46 4.07 19.15 9.55
C PHE A 46 3.49 18.14 10.54
N GLN A 47 2.17 18.15 10.68
CA GLN A 47 1.47 17.15 11.49
C GLN A 47 0.13 16.79 10.86
N TYR A 48 -0.29 15.54 11.08
CA TYR A 48 -1.57 15.04 10.60
C TYR A 48 -2.13 13.99 11.55
N LYS A 49 -3.46 13.86 11.56
CA LYS A 49 -4.15 12.76 12.26
C LYS A 49 -4.38 11.62 11.28
N LYS A 50 -4.13 10.40 11.73
CA LYS A 50 -4.34 9.18 10.94
C LYS A 50 -5.24 8.23 11.71
N TYR A 51 -6.28 7.75 11.03
CA TYR A 51 -7.08 6.64 11.50
C TYR A 51 -6.63 5.36 10.81
N THR A 52 -6.35 4.32 11.59
CA THR A 52 -5.91 3.01 11.11
C THR A 52 -6.89 1.95 11.60
N LYS A 53 -7.37 1.12 10.69
CA LYS A 53 -8.17 -0.07 10.99
C LYS A 53 -7.49 -1.30 10.44
N GLY A 54 -7.32 -2.33 11.26
CA GLY A 54 -6.73 -3.59 10.85
C GLY A 54 -7.57 -4.78 11.29
N VAL A 55 -7.43 -5.88 10.53
CA VAL A 55 -8.04 -7.18 10.84
C VAL A 55 -6.94 -8.23 10.80
N ILE A 56 -6.75 -8.93 11.91
CA ILE A 56 -5.85 -10.07 12.04
C ILE A 56 -6.74 -11.31 11.98
N GLN A 57 -6.47 -12.19 11.01
CA GLN A 57 -7.21 -13.42 10.82
C GLN A 57 -6.25 -14.59 10.83
N GLU A 58 -6.60 -15.64 11.56
CA GLU A 58 -5.86 -16.89 11.53
C GLU A 58 -6.20 -17.65 10.24
N ARG A 59 -5.18 -18.07 9.48
CA ARG A 59 -5.37 -18.92 8.29
C ARG A 59 -5.12 -20.37 8.69
N SER A 60 -6.13 -21.23 8.53
CA SER A 60 -5.95 -22.67 8.67
C SER A 60 -5.04 -23.21 7.55
N SER A 61 -4.09 -24.07 7.91
CA SER A 61 -3.15 -24.67 6.95
C SER A 61 -3.78 -25.78 6.11
N GLU A 62 -4.94 -26.30 6.49
CA GLU A 62 -5.57 -27.45 5.82
C GLU A 62 -6.57 -27.06 4.73
N ASN A 63 -7.11 -25.84 4.76
CA ASN A 63 -8.03 -25.35 3.75
C ASN A 63 -7.70 -23.89 3.45
N ASN A 64 -7.57 -23.53 2.16
CA ASN A 64 -7.30 -22.15 1.71
C ASN A 64 -8.49 -21.19 1.97
N THR A 65 -9.47 -21.63 2.75
CA THR A 65 -10.67 -20.92 3.13
C THR A 65 -10.37 -20.00 4.31
N LEU A 66 -10.71 -18.73 4.17
CA LEU A 66 -10.71 -17.78 5.27
C LEU A 66 -11.90 -18.12 6.18
N ILE A 67 -11.67 -18.88 7.24
CA ILE A 67 -12.71 -19.24 8.20
C ILE A 67 -12.82 -18.10 9.22
N PRO A 68 -14.02 -17.51 9.43
CA PRO A 68 -14.26 -16.67 10.59
C PRO A 68 -13.98 -17.47 11.86
N SER A 69 -12.89 -17.14 12.57
CA SER A 69 -12.47 -17.83 13.79
C SER A 69 -12.66 -16.93 15.01
N ALA A 70 -12.77 -17.53 16.20
CA ALA A 70 -12.78 -16.80 17.47
C ALA A 70 -11.47 -16.01 17.72
N ASN A 71 -10.41 -16.29 16.94
CA ASN A 71 -9.10 -15.65 17.02
C ASN A 71 -8.93 -14.51 16.00
N ASN A 72 -10.03 -14.05 15.38
CA ASN A 72 -10.01 -12.89 14.51
C ASN A 72 -10.06 -11.61 15.35
N TYR A 73 -9.04 -10.77 15.22
CA TYR A 73 -8.94 -9.51 15.97
C TYR A 73 -9.12 -8.33 15.04
N ILE A 74 -10.00 -7.41 15.42
CA ILE A 74 -10.14 -6.11 14.76
C ILE A 74 -9.51 -5.08 15.68
N PHE A 75 -8.72 -4.17 15.13
CA PHE A 75 -8.20 -3.04 15.89
C PHE A 75 -8.41 -1.74 15.15
N GLU A 76 -8.64 -0.67 15.92
CA GLU A 76 -8.72 0.69 15.45
C GLU A 76 -7.74 1.55 16.26
N LYS A 77 -7.03 2.44 15.57
CA LYS A 77 -6.08 3.39 16.17
C LYS A 77 -6.28 4.77 15.55
N LEU A 78 -6.41 5.79 16.39
CA LEU A 78 -6.26 7.19 16.00
C LEU A 78 -4.92 7.69 16.51
N SER A 79 -4.05 8.13 15.62
CA SER A 79 -2.72 8.64 15.94
C SER A 79 -2.50 10.07 15.42
N LEU A 80 -1.71 10.84 16.16
CA LEU A 80 -1.12 12.10 15.70
C LEU A 80 0.30 11.82 15.22
N HIS A 81 0.56 12.07 13.94
CA HIS A 81 1.89 12.01 13.34
C HIS A 81 2.47 13.41 13.30
N GLN A 82 3.68 13.57 13.81
CA GLN A 82 4.41 14.83 13.83
C GLN A 82 5.76 14.63 13.17
N PHE A 83 6.02 15.40 12.13
CA PHE A 83 7.28 15.40 11.41
C PHE A 83 8.04 16.70 11.67
N LYS A 84 9.35 16.59 11.83
CA LYS A 84 10.31 17.68 11.74
C LYS A 84 11.50 17.23 10.91
N GLN A 85 12.09 18.15 10.14
CA GLN A 85 13.33 17.92 9.40
C GLN A 85 14.41 17.27 10.27
N LYS A 86 15.31 16.53 9.60
CA LYS A 86 16.29 15.59 10.17
C LYS A 86 15.65 14.28 10.68
N ASN A 87 14.69 13.74 9.94
CA ASN A 87 14.05 12.44 10.20
C ASN A 87 13.47 12.28 11.61
N ARG A 88 12.93 13.36 12.18
CA ARG A 88 12.24 13.29 13.47
C ARG A 88 10.75 13.09 13.21
N HIS A 89 10.36 11.82 13.19
CA HIS A 89 8.97 11.42 13.15
C HIS A 89 8.54 10.91 14.54
N LEU A 90 7.46 11.49 15.07
CA LEU A 90 6.83 11.05 16.32
C LEU A 90 5.38 10.67 16.02
N GLU A 91 5.02 9.45 16.40
CA GLU A 91 3.63 9.01 16.45
C GLU A 91 3.12 9.04 17.90
N THR A 92 2.05 9.77 18.16
CA THR A 92 1.34 9.76 19.45
C THR A 92 -0.02 9.08 19.28
N VAL A 93 -0.26 7.98 19.99
CA VAL A 93 -1.56 7.30 19.98
C VAL A 93 -2.57 8.11 20.80
N LEU A 94 -3.57 8.68 20.14
CA LEU A 94 -4.62 9.51 20.78
C LEU A 94 -5.78 8.65 21.31
N ALA A 95 -6.16 7.62 20.55
CA ALA A 95 -7.19 6.68 20.93
C ALA A 95 -6.94 5.33 20.26
N SER A 96 -7.41 4.25 20.89
CA SER A 96 -7.39 2.91 20.30
C SER A 96 -8.59 2.09 20.78
N ASN A 97 -9.05 1.18 19.93
CA ASN A 97 -10.10 0.22 20.24
C ASN A 97 -9.66 -1.17 19.77
N LEU A 98 -9.66 -2.13 20.67
CA LEU A 98 -9.34 -3.53 20.39
C LEU A 98 -10.38 -4.39 21.13
N PRO A 99 -11.52 -4.71 20.49
CA PRO A 99 -12.57 -5.51 21.09
C PRO A 99 -12.02 -6.84 21.62
N GLY A 100 -12.47 -7.24 22.81
CA GLY A 100 -12.01 -8.46 23.48
C GLY A 100 -10.81 -8.27 24.41
N PHE A 101 -10.21 -7.08 24.50
CA PHE A 101 -9.10 -6.81 25.41
C PHE A 101 -9.39 -5.62 26.34
N LYS A 102 -9.14 -5.81 27.64
CA LYS A 102 -9.30 -4.75 28.65
C LYS A 102 -8.23 -3.66 28.57
N LYS A 103 -7.07 -3.98 28.00
CA LYS A 103 -5.93 -3.08 27.77
C LYS A 103 -5.34 -3.36 26.39
N PRO A 104 -4.86 -2.34 25.65
CA PRO A 104 -4.26 -2.53 24.33
C PRO A 104 -3.00 -3.40 24.41
N ILE A 105 -2.85 -4.35 23.48
CA ILE A 105 -1.65 -5.19 23.35
C ILE A 105 -0.61 -4.44 22.51
N TYR A 106 0.41 -3.90 23.19
CA TYR A 106 1.43 -2.99 22.64
C TYR A 106 2.14 -3.46 21.35
N PRO A 107 2.54 -4.74 21.19
CA PRO A 107 3.20 -5.21 19.96
C PRO A 107 2.41 -4.96 18.67
N LEU A 108 1.08 -4.87 18.74
CA LEU A 108 0.23 -4.56 17.58
C LEU A 108 0.21 -3.05 17.26
N PHE A 109 0.44 -2.19 18.25
CA PHE A 109 0.37 -0.74 18.06
C PHE A 109 1.73 -0.10 17.74
N GLU A 110 2.82 -0.76 18.15
CA GLU A 110 4.22 -0.34 17.94
C GLU A 110 4.73 -0.71 16.54
N LYS A 111 4.13 -1.72 15.89
CA LYS A 111 4.52 -2.14 14.55
C LYS A 111 3.85 -1.25 13.49
N SER A 112 4.64 -0.51 12.73
CA SER A 112 4.17 0.17 11.52
C SER A 112 3.75 -0.89 10.50
N PHE A 113 2.46 -1.21 10.40
CA PHE A 113 1.97 -2.17 9.40
C PHE A 113 2.14 -1.65 7.97
N HIS A 114 2.36 -0.35 7.80
CA HIS A 114 2.62 0.25 6.50
C HIS A 114 3.40 1.53 6.70
N SER A 115 4.15 1.91 5.66
CA SER A 115 4.81 3.21 5.60
C SER A 115 3.82 4.36 5.81
N THR A 116 4.31 5.43 6.41
CA THR A 116 3.56 6.68 6.61
C THR A 116 3.46 7.53 5.35
N SER A 117 4.31 7.27 4.36
CA SER A 117 4.52 8.15 3.22
C SER A 117 4.63 7.36 1.93
N VAL A 118 3.81 7.71 0.95
CA VAL A 118 3.87 7.10 -0.40
C VAL A 118 5.20 7.39 -1.12
N TYR A 119 5.99 8.34 -0.61
CA TYR A 119 7.29 8.75 -1.12
C TYR A 119 8.47 7.94 -0.58
N GLU A 120 8.25 7.06 0.41
CA GLU A 120 9.32 6.19 0.92
C GLU A 120 9.81 5.25 -0.19
N LYS A 121 11.13 5.09 -0.32
CA LYS A 121 11.73 4.20 -1.34
C LYS A 121 11.40 2.73 -1.09
N GLU A 122 11.24 2.35 0.17
CA GLU A 122 10.88 1.00 0.60
C GLU A 122 10.00 1.08 1.85
N TYR A 123 9.15 0.08 2.06
CA TYR A 123 8.39 -0.07 3.29
C TYR A 123 8.42 -1.51 3.81
N GLU A 124 8.29 -1.67 5.13
CA GLU A 124 8.22 -2.97 5.78
C GLU A 124 6.78 -3.34 6.13
N LEU A 125 6.36 -4.53 5.73
CA LEU A 125 5.07 -5.11 6.08
C LEU A 125 5.32 -6.54 6.56
N PHE A 126 5.00 -6.83 7.82
CA PHE A 126 5.21 -8.14 8.46
C PHE A 126 6.65 -8.69 8.31
N ASN A 127 7.67 -7.87 8.57
CA ASN A 127 9.09 -8.22 8.42
C ASN A 127 9.52 -8.53 6.99
N LYS A 128 8.73 -8.13 6.00
CA LYS A 128 9.09 -8.20 4.58
C LYS A 128 9.21 -6.80 4.03
N ARG A 129 10.28 -6.55 3.28
CA ARG A 129 10.52 -5.28 2.60
C ARG A 129 9.89 -5.30 1.21
N PHE A 130 9.27 -4.19 0.86
CA PHE A 130 8.63 -3.95 -0.43
C PHE A 130 9.12 -2.61 -0.98
N HIS A 131 9.16 -2.47 -2.30
CA HIS A 131 9.48 -1.20 -2.94
C HIS A 131 8.38 -0.17 -2.69
N GLY A 132 8.71 1.11 -2.61
CA GLY A 132 7.69 2.16 -2.53
C GLY A 132 6.85 2.22 -3.82
N PRO A 133 5.56 2.60 -3.73
CA PRO A 133 4.72 2.78 -4.91
C PRO A 133 5.19 3.94 -5.81
N LEU A 134 5.99 4.86 -5.29
CA LEU A 134 6.67 5.93 -6.03
C LEU A 134 8.21 5.81 -5.96
N SER A 135 8.73 4.60 -5.72
CA SER A 135 10.17 4.34 -5.79
C SER A 135 10.69 4.45 -7.24
N GLU A 136 12.01 4.61 -7.40
CA GLU A 136 12.68 4.72 -8.70
C GLU A 136 12.33 3.56 -9.65
N ASN A 137 12.13 2.35 -9.11
CA ASN A 137 11.79 1.15 -9.88
C ASN A 137 10.31 0.75 -9.71
N ALA A 138 9.43 1.65 -9.29
CA ALA A 138 8.04 1.31 -9.00
C ALA A 138 7.31 0.72 -10.21
N LEU A 139 7.59 1.21 -11.43
CA LEU A 139 6.98 0.70 -12.66
C LEU A 139 7.38 -0.74 -12.99
N GLU A 140 8.50 -1.24 -12.46
CA GLU A 140 8.96 -2.62 -12.63
C GLU A 140 8.33 -3.57 -11.60
N HIS A 141 8.05 -3.07 -10.39
CA HIS A 141 7.55 -3.86 -9.27
C HIS A 141 6.02 -3.81 -9.11
N TYR A 142 5.35 -2.81 -9.70
CA TYR A 142 3.92 -2.59 -9.54
C TYR A 142 3.19 -2.45 -10.88
N ARG A 143 1.97 -2.99 -10.91
CA ARG A 143 1.02 -2.76 -11.99
C ARG A 143 0.10 -1.61 -11.62
N PHE A 144 0.17 -0.53 -12.39
CA PHE A 144 -0.71 0.61 -12.25
C PHE A 144 -1.84 0.55 -13.27
N GLU A 145 -3.05 0.89 -12.82
CA GLU A 145 -4.25 0.87 -13.62
C GLU A 145 -5.14 2.05 -13.22
N VAL A 146 -5.59 2.83 -14.21
CA VAL A 146 -6.62 3.84 -14.00
C VAL A 146 -7.96 3.12 -14.04
N LYS A 147 -8.67 3.08 -12.91
CA LYS A 147 -9.98 2.41 -12.82
C LYS A 147 -11.11 3.27 -13.35
N GLU A 148 -11.07 4.55 -13.03
CA GLU A 148 -12.11 5.51 -13.38
C GLU A 148 -11.48 6.86 -13.69
N THR A 149 -12.11 7.64 -14.56
CA THR A 149 -11.75 9.02 -14.86
C THR A 149 -13.01 9.86 -14.77
N ILE A 150 -13.01 10.86 -13.89
CA ILE A 150 -14.16 11.75 -13.72
C ILE A 150 -13.94 12.97 -14.60
N THR A 151 -14.79 13.15 -15.61
CA THR A 151 -14.69 14.25 -16.60
C THR A 151 -15.51 15.49 -16.25
N SER A 152 -16.33 15.45 -15.19
CA SER A 152 -17.19 16.58 -14.80
C SER A 152 -17.29 16.71 -13.28
N GLY A 153 -16.80 17.84 -12.75
CA GLY A 153 -16.87 18.17 -11.33
C GLY A 153 -18.28 18.65 -10.96
N ASN A 154 -19.03 17.82 -10.26
CA ASN A 154 -20.03 18.29 -9.31
C ASN A 154 -19.47 17.95 -7.93
N TYR A 155 -18.72 18.91 -7.37
CA TYR A 155 -18.25 18.88 -6.00
C TYR A 155 -19.33 19.41 -5.06
#